data_AF-A0A1W7CY51-F1
#
_entry.id   AF-A0A1W7CY51-F1
#
_cell.length_a   1.000
_cell.length_b   1.000
_cell.length_c   1.000
_cell.angle_alpha   90.00
_cell.angle_beta   90.00
_cell.angle_gamma   90.00
#
_symmetry.space_group_name_H-M   'P 1'
#
loop_
_entity.id
_entity.type
_entity.pdbx_description
1 polymer ?
#
loop_
_entity_poly.entity_id
_entity_poly.type
_entity_poly.pdbx_seq_one_letter_code
_entity_poly.pdbx_strand_id
1 'polypeptide(L)'
;MDTVIAVVGTLAGAVVTGLLQHRATARTERAARREREEREWLAAVTELARAVSAHRAAMWALRHAELTGAPVERVDVLRDAAHATRGAVTGPVVMLRLVTGSARLRAAADEAVHATYGMRDAVSVADLDARRRAALAAHDAFVDVAVAALPGGERL
;
A
#
# COMPACT_ATOMS: atom_id res chain seq x y z
N MET A 1 4.23 -11.07 66.54
CA MET A 1 5.07 -11.05 65.33
C MET A 1 4.25 -11.28 64.05
N ASP A 2 3.02 -11.79 64.16
CA ASP A 2 2.19 -12.20 63.02
C ASP A 2 1.70 -11.05 62.12
N THR A 3 1.44 -9.86 62.68
CA THR A 3 0.94 -8.70 61.93
C THR A 3 1.96 -8.17 60.92
N VAL A 4 3.25 -8.21 61.25
CA VAL A 4 4.33 -7.74 60.36
C VAL A 4 4.46 -8.66 59.14
N ILE A 5 4.33 -9.98 59.36
CA ILE A 5 4.42 -10.98 58.29
C ILE A 5 3.25 -10.83 57.31
N ALA A 6 2.04 -10.57 57.83
CA ALA A 6 0.86 -10.34 56.99
C ALA A 6 1.02 -9.11 56.08
N VAL A 7 1.48 -7.98 56.61
CA VAL A 7 1.69 -6.74 55.83
C VAL A 7 2.76 -6.93 54.75
N VAL A 8 3.86 -7.62 55.07
CA VAL A 8 4.92 -7.94 54.10
C VAL A 8 4.38 -8.84 52.99
N GLY A 9 3.55 -9.83 53.31
CA GLY A 9 2.90 -10.70 52.32
C GLY A 9 1.99 -9.94 51.35
N THR A 10 1.18 -9.00 51.86
CA THR A 10 0.30 -8.17 51.01
C THR A 10 1.10 -7.21 50.14
N LEU A 11 2.14 -6.55 50.67
CA LEU A 11 2.99 -5.65 49.89
C LEU A 11 3.76 -6.41 48.80
N ALA A 12 4.30 -7.58 49.11
CA ALA A 12 4.96 -8.44 48.13
C ALA A 12 3.98 -8.88 47.03
N GLY A 13 2.76 -9.29 47.39
CA GLY A 13 1.70 -9.65 46.44
C GLY A 13 1.29 -8.49 45.53
N ALA A 14 1.16 -7.28 46.07
CA ALA A 14 0.83 -6.08 45.30
C ALA A 14 1.95 -5.71 44.32
N VAL A 15 3.22 -5.80 44.73
CA VAL A 15 4.38 -5.54 43.86
C VAL A 15 4.44 -6.56 42.71
N VAL A 16 4.32 -7.85 43.01
CA VAL A 16 4.32 -8.91 41.98
C VAL A 16 3.17 -8.72 41.00
N THR A 17 1.97 -8.42 41.50
CA THR A 17 0.79 -8.18 40.66
C THR A 17 1.01 -6.95 39.77
N GLY A 18 1.53 -5.85 40.31
CA GLY A 18 1.84 -4.64 39.53
C GLY A 18 2.87 -4.88 38.44
N LEU A 19 3.91 -5.67 38.70
CA LEU A 19 4.93 -6.07 37.70
C LEU A 19 4.34 -6.96 36.59
N LEU A 20 3.46 -7.88 36.93
CA LEU A 20 2.77 -8.74 35.95
C LEU A 20 1.78 -7.93 35.11
N GLN A 21 1.01 -7.04 35.73
CA GLN A 21 0.10 -6.12 35.04
C GLN A 21 0.88 -5.20 34.08
N HIS A 22 1.98 -4.59 34.53
CA HIS A 22 2.80 -3.75 33.67
C HIS A 22 3.36 -4.52 32.46
N ARG A 23 3.83 -5.76 32.66
CA ARG A 23 4.28 -6.61 31.55
C ARG A 23 3.15 -7.02 30.61
N ALA A 24 1.97 -7.31 31.12
CA ALA A 24 0.80 -7.62 30.32
C ALA A 24 0.40 -6.42 29.45
N THR A 25 0.30 -5.23 30.05
CA THR A 25 0.00 -3.97 29.35
C THR A 25 1.05 -3.64 28.29
N ALA A 26 2.34 -3.75 28.61
CA ALA A 26 3.40 -3.50 27.64
C ALA A 26 3.36 -4.50 26.46
N ARG A 27 2.89 -5.74 26.68
CA ARG A 27 2.71 -6.71 25.59
C ARG A 27 1.48 -6.37 24.73
N THR A 28 0.36 -6.02 25.34
CA THR A 28 -0.86 -5.65 24.61
C THR A 28 -0.67 -4.37 23.80
N GLU A 29 0.02 -3.36 24.34
CA GLU A 29 0.33 -2.12 23.62
C GLU A 29 1.22 -2.38 22.39
N ARG A 30 2.23 -3.25 22.52
CA ARG A 30 3.10 -3.64 21.40
C ARG A 30 2.34 -4.41 20.32
N ALA A 31 1.45 -5.32 20.72
CA ALA A 31 0.60 -6.05 19.77
C ALA A 31 -0.33 -5.08 19.03
N ALA A 32 -1.05 -4.22 19.76
CA ALA A 32 -1.93 -3.23 19.18
C ALA A 32 -1.20 -2.24 18.26
N ARG A 33 0.05 -1.88 18.57
CA ARG A 33 0.88 -1.04 17.71
C ARG A 33 1.24 -1.76 16.41
N ARG A 34 1.67 -3.02 16.47
CA ARG A 34 1.99 -3.82 15.27
C ARG A 34 0.79 -3.97 14.34
N GLU A 35 -0.37 -4.28 14.91
CA GLU A 35 -1.60 -4.39 14.11
C GLU A 35 -1.99 -3.06 13.45
N ARG A 36 -1.77 -1.91 14.11
CA ARG A 36 -1.99 -0.60 13.50
C ARG A 36 -1.04 -0.36 12.34
N GLU A 37 0.25 -0.63 12.53
CA GLU A 37 1.28 -0.47 11.49
C GLU A 37 1.00 -1.38 10.28
N GLU A 38 0.57 -2.63 10.52
CA GLU A 38 0.19 -3.57 9.46
C GLU A 38 -1.04 -3.10 8.68
N ARG A 39 -2.07 -2.59 9.38
CA ARG A 39 -3.27 -2.04 8.72
C ARG A 39 -2.96 -0.79 7.90
N GLU A 40 -2.16 0.14 8.43
CA GLU A 40 -1.74 1.36 7.72
C GLU A 40 -0.92 1.00 6.47
N TRP A 41 -0.04 0.02 6.59
CA TRP A 41 0.74 -0.51 5.46
C TRP A 41 -0.17 -1.15 4.40
N LEU A 42 -1.09 -2.04 4.79
CA LEU A 42 -2.03 -2.70 3.89
C LEU A 42 -2.91 -1.68 3.16
N ALA A 43 -3.38 -0.65 3.88
CA ALA A 43 -4.18 0.42 3.31
C ALA A 43 -3.38 1.22 2.25
N ALA A 44 -2.13 1.59 2.55
CA ALA A 44 -1.28 2.33 1.62
C ALA A 44 -0.98 1.54 0.34
N VAL A 45 -0.62 0.25 0.48
CA VAL A 45 -0.34 -0.63 -0.67
C VAL A 45 -1.59 -0.84 -1.52
N THR A 46 -2.71 -1.17 -0.88
CA THR A 46 -3.98 -1.45 -1.59
C THR A 46 -4.48 -0.22 -2.32
N GLU A 47 -4.41 0.95 -1.69
CA GLU A 47 -4.87 2.19 -2.30
C GLU A 47 -4.00 2.58 -3.50
N LEU A 48 -2.68 2.39 -3.43
CA LEU A 48 -1.82 2.60 -4.58
C LEU A 48 -2.11 1.60 -5.71
N ALA A 49 -2.21 0.31 -5.39
CA ALA A 49 -2.54 -0.73 -6.36
C ALA A 49 -3.87 -0.43 -7.08
N ARG A 50 -4.88 0.04 -6.34
CA ARG A 50 -6.18 0.45 -6.85
C ARG A 50 -6.07 1.67 -7.77
N ALA A 51 -5.37 2.72 -7.34
CA ALA A 51 -5.19 3.94 -8.11
C ALA A 51 -4.45 3.68 -9.44
N VAL A 52 -3.37 2.88 -9.40
CA VAL A 52 -2.62 2.48 -10.60
C VAL A 52 -3.49 1.67 -11.56
N SER A 53 -4.26 0.70 -11.06
CA SER A 53 -5.16 -0.10 -11.89
C SER A 53 -6.25 0.75 -12.56
N ALA A 54 -6.85 1.69 -11.81
CA ALA A 54 -7.84 2.62 -12.33
C ALA A 54 -7.23 3.54 -13.41
N HIS A 55 -6.04 4.09 -13.17
CA HIS A 55 -5.36 4.94 -14.14
C HIS A 55 -4.99 4.16 -15.41
N ARG A 56 -4.51 2.92 -15.27
CA ARG A 56 -4.22 2.02 -16.41
C ARG A 56 -5.45 1.78 -17.28
N ALA A 57 -6.62 1.57 -16.67
CA ALA A 57 -7.87 1.39 -17.40
C ALA A 57 -8.29 2.67 -18.15
N ALA A 58 -8.22 3.83 -17.49
CA ALA A 58 -8.51 5.11 -18.12
C ALA A 58 -7.55 5.42 -19.28
N MET A 59 -6.26 5.17 -19.09
CA MET A 59 -5.22 5.36 -20.11
C MET A 59 -5.42 4.44 -21.32
N TRP A 60 -5.76 3.18 -21.10
CA TRP A 60 -6.06 2.27 -22.22
C TRP A 60 -7.27 2.78 -23.00
N ALA A 61 -8.36 3.15 -22.32
CA ALA A 61 -9.57 3.63 -22.99
C ALA A 61 -9.31 4.90 -23.81
N LEU A 62 -8.63 5.88 -23.22
CA LEU A 62 -8.25 7.12 -23.91
C LEU A 62 -7.36 6.82 -25.11
N ARG A 63 -6.26 6.10 -24.91
CA ARG A 63 -5.28 5.89 -25.98
C ARG A 63 -5.82 5.02 -27.09
N HIS A 64 -6.64 4.01 -26.76
CA HIS A 64 -7.34 3.20 -27.76
C HIS A 64 -8.27 4.07 -28.59
N ALA A 65 -9.09 4.93 -27.97
CA ALA A 65 -10.00 5.82 -28.68
C ALA A 65 -9.26 6.77 -29.63
N GLU A 66 -8.14 7.35 -29.20
CA GLU A 66 -7.27 8.19 -30.05
C GLU A 66 -6.71 7.39 -31.24
N LEU A 67 -6.19 6.19 -31.00
CA LEU A 67 -5.58 5.35 -32.03
C LEU A 67 -6.60 4.81 -33.05
N THR A 68 -7.85 4.62 -32.64
CA THR A 68 -8.93 4.15 -33.53
C THR A 68 -9.71 5.28 -34.19
N GLY A 69 -9.32 6.55 -33.98
CA GLY A 69 -10.00 7.71 -34.56
C GLY A 69 -11.43 7.92 -34.05
N ALA A 70 -11.67 7.70 -32.76
CA ALA A 70 -12.96 7.97 -32.13
C ALA A 70 -13.33 9.48 -32.22
N PRO A 71 -14.63 9.82 -32.11
CA PRO A 71 -15.07 11.22 -32.10
C PRO A 71 -14.38 12.06 -31.02
N VAL A 72 -14.14 13.34 -31.30
CA VAL A 72 -13.42 14.26 -30.42
C VAL A 72 -14.10 14.38 -29.06
N GLU A 73 -15.43 14.44 -29.03
CA GLU A 73 -16.23 14.54 -27.80
C GLU A 73 -16.02 13.31 -26.90
N ARG A 74 -15.87 12.13 -27.51
CA ARG A 74 -15.58 10.89 -26.77
C ARG A 74 -14.17 10.91 -26.19
N VAL A 75 -13.21 11.41 -26.97
CA VAL A 75 -11.80 11.53 -26.56
C VAL A 75 -11.66 12.54 -25.40
N ASP A 76 -12.38 13.66 -25.44
CA ASP A 76 -12.32 14.67 -24.38
C ASP A 76 -12.85 14.14 -23.04
N VAL A 77 -13.99 13.44 -23.04
CA VAL A 77 -14.51 12.76 -21.84
C VAL A 77 -13.50 11.75 -21.28
N LEU A 78 -12.83 11.00 -22.14
CA LEU A 78 -11.80 10.03 -21.71
C LEU A 78 -10.55 10.72 -21.16
N ARG A 79 -10.21 11.88 -21.70
CA ARG A 79 -9.07 12.69 -21.25
C ARG A 79 -9.32 13.24 -19.85
N ASP A 80 -10.52 13.73 -19.57
CA ASP A 80 -10.91 14.17 -18.22
C ASP A 80 -10.84 13.01 -17.22
N ALA A 81 -11.33 11.83 -17.60
CA ALA A 81 -11.23 10.63 -16.76
C ALA A 81 -9.76 10.21 -16.52
N ALA A 82 -8.90 10.30 -17.54
CA ALA A 82 -7.47 10.04 -17.40
C ALA A 82 -6.78 11.08 -16.50
N HIS A 83 -7.17 12.35 -16.57
CA HIS A 83 -6.68 13.40 -15.69
C HIS A 83 -7.11 13.20 -14.22
N ALA A 84 -8.36 12.86 -13.98
CA ALA A 84 -8.87 12.59 -12.63
C ALA A 84 -8.13 11.40 -11.99
N THR A 85 -7.99 10.30 -12.74
CA THR A 85 -7.27 9.11 -12.24
C THR A 85 -5.78 9.36 -12.04
N ARG A 86 -5.14 10.19 -12.89
CA ARG A 86 -3.76 10.63 -12.70
C ARG A 86 -3.56 11.34 -11.36
N GLY A 87 -4.45 12.27 -11.03
CA GLY A 87 -4.41 12.99 -9.75
C GLY A 87 -4.53 12.06 -8.54
N ALA A 88 -5.35 11.01 -8.67
CA ALA A 88 -5.58 10.02 -7.61
C ALA A 88 -4.36 9.12 -7.30
N VAL A 89 -3.37 9.01 -8.20
CA VAL A 89 -2.16 8.19 -7.96
C VAL A 89 -1.18 8.85 -7.00
N THR A 90 -1.09 10.18 -6.98
CA THR A 90 -0.05 10.92 -6.25
C THR A 90 -0.13 10.70 -4.74
N GLY A 91 -1.32 10.82 -4.15
CA GLY A 91 -1.52 10.68 -2.70
C GLY A 91 -1.03 9.30 -2.18
N PRO A 92 -1.48 8.19 -2.78
CA PRO A 92 -1.04 6.85 -2.38
C PRO A 92 0.46 6.59 -2.57
N VAL A 93 1.10 7.13 -3.62
CA VAL A 93 2.57 7.06 -3.79
C VAL A 93 3.28 7.76 -2.63
N VAL A 94 2.83 8.96 -2.27
CA VAL A 94 3.39 9.69 -1.12
C VAL A 94 3.19 8.92 0.17
N MET A 95 1.98 8.38 0.39
CA MET A 95 1.70 7.61 1.58
C MET A 95 2.58 6.37 1.69
N LEU A 96 2.72 5.60 0.60
CA LEU A 96 3.61 4.43 0.58
C LEU A 96 5.04 4.80 1.00
N ARG A 97 5.58 5.90 0.46
CA ARG A 97 6.94 6.38 0.78
C ARG A 97 7.09 6.83 2.24
N LEU A 98 6.02 7.30 2.87
CA LEU A 98 6.02 7.71 4.27
C LEU A 98 5.90 6.51 5.22
N VAL A 99 5.17 5.45 4.86
CA VAL A 99 4.99 4.27 5.72
C VAL A 99 6.07 3.21 5.56
N THR A 100 6.85 3.22 4.47
CA THR A 100 7.87 2.18 4.22
C THR A 100 9.29 2.72 4.04
N GLY A 101 10.24 2.07 4.73
CA GLY A 101 11.67 2.24 4.48
C GLY A 101 12.18 1.40 3.30
N SER A 102 11.42 0.39 2.85
CA SER A 102 11.87 -0.59 1.86
C SER A 102 12.14 0.05 0.50
N ALA A 103 13.42 0.11 0.11
CA ALA A 103 13.83 0.62 -1.20
C ALA A 103 13.31 -0.25 -2.34
N ARG A 104 13.27 -1.58 -2.14
CA ARG A 104 12.75 -2.53 -3.12
C ARG A 104 11.26 -2.32 -3.39
N LEU A 105 10.46 -2.11 -2.34
CA LEU A 105 9.03 -1.85 -2.49
C LEU A 105 8.78 -0.50 -3.19
N ARG A 106 9.54 0.53 -2.83
CA ARG A 106 9.46 1.83 -3.51
C ARG A 106 9.82 1.74 -5.00
N ALA A 107 10.87 1.00 -5.35
CA ALA A 107 11.26 0.79 -6.73
C ALA A 107 10.18 0.05 -7.54
N ALA A 108 9.59 -1.02 -6.97
CA ALA A 108 8.52 -1.76 -7.63
C ALA A 108 7.25 -0.91 -7.83
N ALA A 109 6.91 -0.09 -6.83
CA ALA A 109 5.81 0.87 -6.94
C ALA A 109 6.06 1.91 -8.03
N ASP A 110 7.27 2.49 -8.07
CA ASP A 110 7.66 3.44 -9.10
C ASP A 110 7.60 2.77 -10.49
N GLU A 111 8.06 1.53 -10.65
CA GLU A 111 7.98 0.80 -11.93
C GLU A 111 6.52 0.58 -12.39
N ALA A 112 5.63 0.14 -11.51
CA ALA A 112 4.21 -0.02 -11.82
C ALA A 112 3.56 1.31 -12.29
N VAL A 113 3.92 2.40 -11.63
CA VAL A 113 3.46 3.75 -11.98
C VAL A 113 4.03 4.18 -13.33
N HIS A 114 5.34 4.07 -13.54
CA HIS A 114 6.00 4.46 -14.80
C HIS A 114 5.50 3.65 -15.99
N ALA A 115 5.37 2.32 -15.85
CA ALA A 115 4.84 1.47 -16.90
C ALA A 115 3.41 1.85 -17.29
N THR A 116 2.58 2.22 -16.30
CA THR A 116 1.21 2.72 -16.54
C THR A 116 1.21 4.05 -17.28
N TYR A 117 2.03 5.01 -16.87
CA TYR A 117 2.14 6.29 -17.57
C TYR A 117 2.67 6.12 -18.99
N GLY A 118 3.63 5.22 -19.20
CA GLY A 118 4.23 4.94 -20.51
C GLY A 118 3.26 4.38 -21.55
N MET A 119 2.06 3.95 -21.15
CA MET A 119 1.00 3.57 -22.10
C MET A 119 0.54 4.75 -22.98
N ARG A 120 0.70 5.99 -22.51
CA ARG A 120 0.33 7.19 -23.28
C ARG A 120 1.11 7.32 -24.59
N ASP A 121 2.32 6.76 -24.63
CA ASP A 121 3.25 6.88 -25.75
C ASP A 121 3.05 5.76 -26.79
N ALA A 122 2.00 4.95 -26.65
CA ALA A 122 1.72 3.87 -27.58
C ALA A 122 1.44 4.41 -28.99
N VAL A 123 2.11 3.88 -30.02
CA VAL A 123 1.96 4.36 -31.40
C VAL A 123 0.96 3.56 -32.25
N SER A 124 0.49 2.43 -31.73
CA SER A 124 -0.51 1.57 -32.36
C SER A 124 -1.32 0.82 -31.31
N VAL A 125 -2.45 0.22 -31.70
CA VAL A 125 -3.25 -0.62 -30.78
C VAL A 125 -2.45 -1.82 -30.27
N ALA A 126 -1.64 -2.44 -31.13
CA ALA A 126 -0.77 -3.54 -30.76
C ALA A 126 0.31 -3.12 -29.74
N ASP A 127 0.92 -1.94 -29.92
CA ASP A 127 1.86 -1.35 -28.97
C ASP A 127 1.17 -0.99 -27.64
N LEU A 128 -0.05 -0.44 -27.69
CA LEU A 128 -0.85 -0.15 -26.50
C LEU A 128 -1.13 -1.41 -25.68
N ASP A 129 -1.49 -2.51 -26.34
CA ASP A 129 -1.73 -3.79 -25.66
C ASP A 129 -0.45 -4.40 -25.09
N ALA A 130 0.69 -4.25 -25.77
CA ALA A 130 2.00 -4.66 -25.26
C ALA A 130 2.37 -3.87 -24.00
N ARG A 131 2.24 -2.54 -24.03
CA ARG A 131 2.49 -1.67 -22.88
C ARG A 131 1.53 -1.93 -21.73
N ARG A 132 0.26 -2.20 -22.03
CA ARG A 132 -0.73 -2.61 -21.02
C ARG A 132 -0.32 -3.89 -20.31
N ARG A 133 0.17 -4.90 -21.05
CA ARG A 133 0.69 -6.15 -20.45
C ARG A 133 1.91 -5.89 -19.57
N ALA A 134 2.84 -5.04 -20.00
CA ALA A 134 3.98 -4.64 -19.18
C ALA A 134 3.54 -3.91 -17.89
N ALA A 135 2.58 -2.99 -17.99
CA ALA A 135 2.03 -2.30 -16.83
C ALA A 135 1.29 -3.23 -15.85
N LEU A 136 0.59 -4.25 -16.37
CA LEU A 136 -0.01 -5.30 -15.54
C LEU A 136 1.08 -6.10 -14.81
N ALA A 137 2.10 -6.56 -15.52
CA ALA A 137 3.19 -7.33 -14.91
C ALA A 137 3.94 -6.53 -13.83
N ALA A 138 4.20 -5.24 -14.06
CA ALA A 138 4.81 -4.36 -13.07
C ALA A 138 3.91 -4.13 -11.85
N HIS A 139 2.59 -4.04 -12.05
CA HIS A 139 1.62 -3.94 -10.96
C HIS A 139 1.59 -5.23 -10.11
N ASP A 140 1.56 -6.39 -10.75
CA ASP A 140 1.60 -7.69 -10.06
C ASP A 140 2.93 -7.83 -9.28
N ALA A 141 4.07 -7.48 -9.90
CA ALA A 141 5.37 -7.49 -9.24
C ALA A 141 5.43 -6.55 -8.03
N PHE A 142 4.79 -5.39 -8.10
CA PHE A 142 4.64 -4.49 -6.95
C PHE A 142 3.87 -5.15 -5.81
N VAL A 143 2.75 -5.82 -6.10
CA VAL A 143 1.95 -6.53 -5.09
C VAL A 143 2.76 -7.69 -4.49
N ASP A 144 3.47 -8.47 -5.29
CA ASP A 144 4.31 -9.57 -4.81
C ASP A 144 5.44 -9.08 -3.88
N VAL A 145 6.10 -7.99 -4.26
CA VAL A 145 7.12 -7.34 -3.40
C VAL A 145 6.50 -6.80 -2.13
N ALA A 146 5.27 -6.28 -2.19
CA ALA A 146 4.56 -5.84 -1.01
C ALA A 146 4.29 -7.01 -0.06
N VAL A 147 3.74 -8.12 -0.56
CA VAL A 147 3.50 -9.34 0.26
C VAL A 147 4.79 -9.81 0.95
N ALA A 148 5.91 -9.82 0.23
CA ALA A 148 7.21 -10.19 0.81
C ALA A 148 7.75 -9.18 1.84
N ALA A 149 7.26 -7.94 1.82
CA ALA A 149 7.68 -6.84 2.70
C ALA A 149 6.71 -6.60 3.87
N LEU A 150 5.71 -7.46 4.06
CA LEU A 150 4.69 -7.31 5.10
C LEU A 150 5.34 -7.15 6.49
N PRO A 151 5.05 -6.06 7.21
CA PRO A 151 5.57 -5.85 8.56
C PRO A 151 5.14 -7.00 9.49
N GLY A 152 6.11 -7.74 10.03
CA GLY A 152 5.84 -8.87 10.94
C GLY A 152 5.86 -10.26 10.29
N GLY A 153 6.06 -10.35 8.96
CA GLY A 153 6.12 -11.61 8.21
C GLY A 153 7.43 -12.42 8.34
N GLU A 154 8.50 -11.83 8.88
CA GLU A 154 9.72 -12.60 9.24
C GLU A 154 9.55 -13.24 10.62
N ARG A 155 8.81 -14.35 10.67
CA ARG A 155 8.87 -15.45 11.67
C ARG A 155 7.76 -16.48 11.40
N LEU A 156 7.93 -17.29 10.35
CA LEU A 156 7.39 -18.65 10.29
C LEU A 156 8.52 -19.58 9.86
#